data_AF-A0A959BH21-F1
#
_entry.id   AF-A0A959BH21-F1
#
_cell.length_a   1.000
_cell.length_b   1.000
_cell.length_c   1.000
_cell.angle_alpha   90.00
_cell.angle_beta   90.00
_cell.angle_gamma   90.00
#
_symmetry.space_group_name_H-M   'P 1'
#
loop_
_entity.id
_entity.type
_entity.pdbx_description
1 polymer ?
#
loop_
_entity_poly.entity_id
_entity_poly.type
_entity_poly.pdbx_seq_one_letter_code
_entity_poly.pdbx_strand_id
1 'polypeptide(L)'
;MWTETYNFYTQGFIAFVPPLVGLLITLFGVYGIWITRKEQKSGEHKDGCVMPFLFAFIAFGLLWTIGVGQELGSKYFNYRSALNDHRYQEVEGVVENYGLDVVGMQFEEAFTVQGVEFHYSPYALFGFRKTQRRGGPLDDGVYVRIQYYEGKILRLWIRA
;
A
#
# COMPACT_ATOMS: atom_id res chain seq x y z
N MET A 1 29.36 6.91 2.11
CA MET A 1 28.64 6.58 3.39
C MET A 1 27.30 5.96 3.03
N TRP A 2 26.73 5.05 3.83
CA TRP A 2 25.42 4.47 3.52
C TRP A 2 24.28 5.37 3.99
N THR A 3 23.29 5.59 3.14
CA THR A 3 22.05 6.32 3.46
C THR A 3 20.86 5.40 3.25
N GLU A 4 20.12 5.11 4.33
CA GLU A 4 18.87 4.36 4.25
C GLU A 4 17.80 5.22 3.58
N THR A 5 17.37 4.81 2.39
CA THR A 5 16.46 5.61 1.57
C THR A 5 15.03 5.09 1.62
N TYR A 6 14.87 3.81 1.96
CA TYR A 6 13.57 3.19 2.17
C TYR A 6 13.63 2.09 3.22
N ASN A 7 12.58 2.04 4.04
CA ASN A 7 12.41 1.05 5.08
C ASN A 7 10.93 0.68 5.19
N PHE A 8 10.62 -0.60 5.01
CA PHE A 8 9.26 -1.12 5.07
C PHE A 8 8.56 -0.86 6.41
N TYR A 9 9.28 -0.85 7.53
CA TYR A 9 8.67 -0.59 8.84
C TYR A 9 8.05 0.80 8.94
N THR A 10 8.65 1.80 8.29
CA THR A 10 8.18 3.19 8.36
C THR A 10 7.26 3.56 7.21
N GLN A 11 7.30 2.88 6.08
CA GLN A 11 6.53 3.26 4.88
C GLN A 11 5.45 2.24 4.47
N GLY A 12 5.48 1.02 5.02
CA GLY A 12 4.53 -0.04 4.71
C GLY A 12 3.11 0.21 5.24
N PHE A 13 2.91 1.16 6.15
CA PHE A 13 1.60 1.46 6.73
C PHE A 13 0.57 2.01 5.72
N ILE A 14 1.03 2.50 4.56
CA ILE A 14 0.14 3.03 3.51
C ILE A 14 -0.81 1.95 2.97
N ALA A 15 -0.44 0.67 3.10
CA ALA A 15 -1.33 -0.45 2.81
C ALA A 15 -2.64 -0.44 3.63
N PHE A 16 -2.71 0.30 4.74
CA PHE A 16 -3.92 0.42 5.55
C PHE A 16 -4.82 1.60 5.15
N VAL A 17 -4.41 2.47 4.23
CA VAL A 17 -5.25 3.59 3.76
C VAL A 17 -6.54 3.09 3.07
N PRO A 18 -6.52 2.11 2.15
CA PRO A 18 -7.75 1.66 1.50
C PRO A 18 -8.81 1.08 2.45
N PRO A 19 -8.46 0.25 3.47
CA PRO A 19 -9.41 -0.16 4.51
C PRO A 19 -10.00 1.01 5.33
N LEU A 20 -9.21 2.06 5.62
CA LEU A 20 -9.71 3.22 6.36
C LEU A 20 -10.84 3.95 5.60
N VAL A 21 -10.81 3.96 4.26
CA VAL A 21 -11.91 4.52 3.45
C VAL A 21 -13.22 3.78 3.71
N GLY A 22 -13.19 2.44 3.80
CA GLY A 22 -14.37 1.64 4.12
C GLY A 22 -14.91 1.91 5.53
N LEU A 23 -14.03 2.16 6.50
CA LEU A 23 -14.42 2.57 7.85
C LEU A 23 -15.07 3.95 7.86
N LEU A 24 -14.55 4.92 7.10
CA LEU A 24 -15.16 6.25 6.99
C LEU A 24 -16.56 6.19 6.36
N ILE A 25 -16.73 5.38 5.30
CA ILE A 25 -18.04 5.10 4.68
C ILE A 25 -19.01 4.52 5.72
N THR A 26 -18.54 3.56 6.51
CA THR A 26 -19.33 2.92 7.58
C THR A 26 -19.75 3.93 8.64
N LEU A 27 -18.82 4.74 9.14
CA LEU A 27 -19.10 5.77 10.15
C LEU A 27 -20.08 6.83 9.64
N PHE A 28 -19.94 7.24 8.38
CA PHE A 28 -20.86 8.18 7.74
C PHE A 28 -22.28 7.59 7.65
N GLY A 29 -22.40 6.32 7.26
CA GLY A 29 -23.69 5.62 7.23
C GLY A 29 -24.34 5.54 8.61
N VAL A 30 -23.57 5.18 9.65
CA VAL A 30 -24.05 5.13 11.05
C VAL A 30 -24.51 6.51 11.52
N TYR A 31 -23.75 7.55 11.22
CA TYR A 31 -24.11 8.93 11.54
C TYR A 31 -25.41 9.37 10.83
N GLY A 32 -25.59 8.99 9.57
CA GLY A 32 -26.83 9.22 8.82
C GLY A 32 -28.05 8.54 9.46
N ILE A 33 -27.89 7.29 9.93
CA ILE A 33 -28.95 6.58 10.67
C ILE A 33 -29.28 7.31 11.99
N TRP A 34 -28.26 7.82 12.69
CA TRP A 34 -28.46 8.56 13.92
C TRP A 34 -29.25 9.87 13.71
N ILE A 35 -28.93 10.65 12.67
CA ILE A 35 -29.66 11.88 12.31
C ILE A 35 -31.11 11.58 11.94
N THR A 36 -31.33 10.64 11.02
CA THR A 36 -32.69 10.30 10.55
C THR A 36 -33.58 9.82 11.69
N ARG A 37 -33.04 9.03 12.63
CA ARG A 37 -33.75 8.64 13.86
C ARG A 37 -34.06 9.82 14.79
N LYS A 38 -33.19 10.84 14.82
CA LYS A 38 -33.42 12.04 15.63
C LYS A 38 -34.55 12.90 15.06
N GLU A 39 -34.61 13.06 13.74
CA GLU A 39 -35.64 13.86 13.06
C GLU A 39 -37.01 13.16 13.06
N GLN A 40 -37.04 11.83 12.90
CA GLN A 40 -38.28 11.07 12.99
C GLN A 40 -38.95 11.20 14.36
N LYS A 41 -38.16 11.33 15.44
CA LYS A 41 -38.68 11.64 16.78
C LYS A 41 -39.26 13.05 16.91
N SER A 42 -38.90 13.98 16.02
CA SER A 42 -39.38 15.36 16.00
C SER A 42 -40.71 15.54 15.25
N GLY A 43 -41.33 14.45 14.79
CA GLY A 43 -42.64 14.48 14.13
C GLY A 43 -42.61 14.73 12.61
N GLU A 44 -41.44 14.96 12.02
CA GLU A 44 -41.29 15.03 10.56
C GLU A 44 -41.19 13.62 9.96
N HIS A 45 -42.19 13.27 9.14
CA HIS A 45 -42.25 11.99 8.44
C HIS A 45 -41.26 12.03 7.25
N LYS A 46 -40.08 11.43 7.40
CA LYS A 46 -39.10 11.30 6.31
C LYS A 46 -39.31 10.02 5.49
N ASP A 47 -39.09 10.14 4.18
CA ASP A 47 -39.34 9.11 3.17
C ASP A 47 -38.67 7.76 3.47
N GLY A 48 -39.44 6.68 3.32
CA GLY A 48 -39.02 5.29 3.62
C GLY A 48 -37.86 4.74 2.78
N CYS A 49 -37.36 5.49 1.79
CA CYS A 49 -36.27 5.06 0.91
C CYS A 49 -34.87 5.27 1.50
N VAL A 50 -34.71 6.18 2.48
CA VAL A 50 -33.39 6.56 3.00
C VAL A 50 -32.77 5.47 3.88
N MET A 51 -33.58 4.79 4.70
CA MET A 51 -33.06 3.75 5.60
C MET A 51 -32.47 2.52 4.91
N PRO A 52 -33.15 1.86 3.95
CA PRO A 52 -32.55 0.71 3.27
C PRO A 52 -31.26 1.08 2.54
N PHE A 53 -31.18 2.28 1.96
CA PHE A 53 -29.96 2.80 1.36
C PHE A 53 -28.82 2.91 2.37
N LEU A 54 -29.05 3.52 3.55
CA LEU A 54 -28.02 3.66 4.58
C LEU A 54 -27.52 2.30 5.11
N PHE A 55 -28.41 1.32 5.27
CA PHE A 55 -28.00 -0.03 5.64
C PHE A 55 -27.15 -0.70 4.56
N ALA A 56 -27.53 -0.59 3.29
CA ALA A 56 -26.74 -1.10 2.18
C ALA A 56 -25.36 -0.43 2.10
N PHE A 57 -25.30 0.89 2.36
CA PHE A 57 -24.07 1.66 2.37
C PHE A 57 -23.11 1.24 3.50
N ILE A 58 -23.63 1.01 4.71
CA ILE A 58 -22.87 0.46 5.84
C ILE A 58 -22.36 -0.96 5.52
N ALA A 59 -23.24 -1.83 4.99
CA ALA A 59 -22.87 -3.19 4.63
C ALA A 59 -21.74 -3.20 3.60
N PHE A 60 -21.83 -2.33 2.59
CA PHE A 60 -20.76 -2.15 1.60
C PHE A 60 -19.44 -1.70 2.24
N GLY A 61 -19.47 -0.68 3.11
CA GLY A 61 -18.28 -0.19 3.81
C GLY A 61 -17.59 -1.27 4.67
N LEU A 62 -18.38 -2.08 5.38
CA LEU A 62 -17.88 -3.20 6.17
C LEU A 62 -17.27 -4.30 5.29
N LEU A 63 -17.97 -4.72 4.23
CA LEU A 63 -17.48 -5.73 3.30
C LEU A 63 -16.19 -5.29 2.61
N TRP A 64 -16.12 -4.03 2.16
CA TRP A 64 -14.91 -3.45 1.60
C TRP A 64 -13.74 -3.48 2.59
N THR A 65 -13.98 -3.02 3.82
CA THR A 65 -12.97 -2.98 4.88
C THR A 65 -12.41 -4.36 5.18
N ILE A 66 -13.29 -5.35 5.32
CA ILE A 66 -12.90 -6.73 5.61
C ILE A 66 -12.14 -7.32 4.43
N GLY A 67 -12.69 -7.25 3.22
CA GLY A 67 -12.07 -7.86 2.04
C GLY A 67 -10.70 -7.28 1.74
N VAL A 68 -10.60 -5.96 1.60
CA VAL A 68 -9.33 -5.28 1.30
C VAL A 68 -8.38 -5.35 2.49
N GLY A 69 -8.90 -5.23 3.72
CA GLY A 69 -8.11 -5.30 4.94
C GLY A 69 -7.45 -6.66 5.17
N GLN A 70 -8.16 -7.75 4.87
CA GLN A 70 -7.59 -9.10 4.98
C GLN A 70 -6.46 -9.33 3.97
N GLU A 71 -6.65 -8.96 2.71
CA GLU A 71 -5.63 -9.15 1.68
C GLU A 71 -4.36 -8.33 1.97
N LEU A 72 -4.53 -7.02 2.20
CA LEU A 72 -3.41 -6.11 2.44
C LEU A 72 -2.76 -6.37 3.80
N GLY A 73 -3.56 -6.68 4.82
CA GLY A 73 -3.08 -7.03 6.15
C GLY A 73 -2.20 -8.29 6.11
N SER A 74 -2.63 -9.34 5.42
CA SER A 74 -1.86 -10.58 5.29
C SER A 74 -0.50 -10.33 4.62
N LYS A 75 -0.47 -9.60 3.50
CA LYS A 75 0.77 -9.20 2.82
C LYS A 75 1.68 -8.37 3.73
N TYR A 76 1.11 -7.39 4.43
CA TYR A 76 1.87 -6.55 5.38
C TYR A 76 2.53 -7.38 6.48
N PHE A 77 1.77 -8.28 7.12
CA PHE A 77 2.29 -9.14 8.18
C PHE A 77 3.31 -10.15 7.65
N ASN A 78 3.12 -10.68 6.43
CA ASN A 78 4.10 -11.57 5.81
C ASN A 78 5.44 -10.87 5.58
N TYR A 79 5.44 -9.67 4.99
CA TYR A 79 6.68 -8.89 4.77
C TYR A 79 7.33 -8.45 6.08
N ARG A 80 6.52 -8.08 7.08
CA ARG A 80 7.03 -7.73 8.41
C ARG A 80 7.65 -8.93 9.12
N SER A 81 7.00 -10.10 9.06
CA SER A 81 7.56 -11.36 9.57
C SER A 81 8.83 -11.71 8.82
N ALA A 82 8.87 -11.58 7.49
CA ALA A 82 10.08 -11.85 6.71
C ALA A 82 11.28 -11.02 7.17
N LEU A 83 11.08 -9.75 7.54
CA LEU A 83 12.13 -8.90 8.13
C LEU A 83 12.50 -9.34 9.56
N ASN A 84 11.52 -9.61 10.41
CA ASN A 84 11.77 -10.01 11.81
C ASN A 84 12.48 -11.36 11.90
N ASP A 85 12.04 -12.32 11.09
CA ASP A 85 12.48 -13.70 11.10
C ASP A 85 13.69 -13.93 10.17
N HIS A 86 14.25 -12.86 9.58
CA HIS A 86 15.38 -12.90 8.65
C HIS A 86 15.16 -13.83 7.43
N ARG A 87 13.91 -13.96 6.97
CA ARG A 87 13.55 -14.74 5.77
C ARG A 87 13.75 -13.96 4.46
N TYR A 88 14.31 -12.75 4.54
CA TYR A 88 14.64 -11.93 3.38
C TYR A 88 15.96 -12.37 2.75
N GLN A 89 16.15 -11.97 1.49
CA GLN A 89 17.42 -12.06 0.78
C GLN A 89 18.06 -10.67 0.76
N GLU A 90 19.39 -10.63 0.73
CA GLU A 90 20.15 -9.39 0.65
C GLU A 90 21.08 -9.42 -0.56
N VAL A 91 21.12 -8.34 -1.32
CA VAL A 91 22.04 -8.14 -2.43
C VAL A 91 22.68 -6.76 -2.34
N GLU A 92 23.98 -6.70 -2.64
CA GLU A 92 24.74 -5.46 -2.68
C GLU A 92 25.49 -5.38 -4.00
N GLY A 93 25.45 -4.22 -4.66
CA GLY A 93 26.12 -4.04 -5.93
C GLY A 93 25.71 -2.74 -6.63
N VAL A 94 26.14 -2.62 -7.87
CA VAL A 94 25.78 -1.49 -8.75
C VAL A 94 24.44 -1.78 -9.40
N VAL A 95 23.60 -0.75 -9.50
CA VAL A 95 22.37 -0.77 -10.31
C VAL A 95 22.74 -0.77 -11.79
N GLU A 96 22.20 -1.74 -12.50
CA GLU A 96 22.40 -1.95 -13.94
C GLU A 96 21.05 -2.11 -14.65
N ASN A 97 21.01 -1.76 -15.93
CA ASN A 97 19.83 -1.89 -16.79
C ASN A 97 18.60 -1.16 -16.23
N TYR A 98 18.81 0.01 -15.63
CA TYR A 98 17.73 0.84 -15.10
C TYR A 98 16.86 1.37 -16.25
N GLY A 99 15.55 1.13 -16.15
CA GLY A 99 14.63 1.54 -17.21
C GLY A 99 13.17 1.33 -16.85
N LEU A 100 12.32 1.51 -17.85
CA LEU A 100 10.90 1.14 -17.75
C LEU A 100 10.73 -0.27 -18.30
N ASP A 101 9.96 -1.08 -17.60
CA ASP A 101 9.51 -2.38 -18.04
C ASP A 101 7.97 -2.49 -17.96
N VAL A 102 7.42 -3.41 -18.74
CA VAL A 102 5.98 -3.66 -18.81
C VAL A 102 5.66 -4.95 -18.06
N VAL A 103 5.14 -4.80 -16.84
CA VAL A 103 4.69 -5.93 -16.02
C VAL A 103 3.17 -6.03 -16.10
N GLY A 104 2.68 -6.99 -16.88
CA GLY A 104 1.24 -7.16 -17.14
C GLY A 104 0.65 -6.02 -17.96
N MET A 105 -0.20 -5.20 -17.33
CA MET A 105 -0.81 -4.00 -17.95
C MET A 105 -0.26 -2.68 -17.37
N GLN A 106 0.82 -2.72 -16.60
CA GLN A 106 1.38 -1.55 -15.92
C GLN A 106 2.84 -1.31 -16.33
N PHE A 107 3.19 -0.02 -16.48
CA PHE A 107 4.58 0.41 -16.61
C PHE A 107 5.19 0.52 -15.21
N GLU A 108 6.24 -0.25 -14.98
CA GLU A 108 7.03 -0.23 -13.74
C GLU A 108 8.46 0.20 -14.08
N GLU A 109 9.16 0.79 -13.11
CA GLU A 109 10.60 0.96 -13.23
C GLU A 109 11.28 -0.33 -12.80
N ALA A 110 12.22 -0.78 -13.62
CA ALA A 110 12.93 -2.03 -13.45
C ALA A 110 14.44 -1.80 -13.46
N PHE A 111 15.16 -2.63 -12.74
CA PHE A 111 16.62 -2.63 -12.72
C PHE A 111 17.16 -3.96 -12.20
N THR A 112 18.46 -4.16 -12.39
CA THR A 112 19.18 -5.35 -11.94
C THR A 112 20.32 -4.98 -10.99
N VAL A 113 20.59 -5.85 -10.00
CA VAL A 113 21.77 -5.75 -9.12
C VAL A 113 22.34 -7.14 -8.97
N GLN A 114 23.59 -7.37 -9.39
CA GLN A 114 24.24 -8.69 -9.35
C GLN A 114 23.37 -9.79 -9.99
N GLY A 115 22.69 -9.46 -11.10
CA GLY A 115 21.80 -10.39 -11.82
C GLY A 115 20.42 -10.62 -11.18
N VAL A 116 20.11 -9.98 -10.05
CA VAL A 116 18.76 -10.00 -9.45
C VAL A 116 17.94 -8.84 -10.00
N GLU A 117 16.80 -9.13 -10.61
CA GLU A 117 15.88 -8.15 -11.18
C GLU A 117 14.87 -7.65 -10.14
N PHE A 118 14.59 -6.35 -10.17
CA PHE A 118 13.64 -5.67 -9.30
C PHE A 118 12.71 -4.79 -10.12
N HIS A 119 11.42 -4.85 -9.81
CA HIS A 119 10.41 -3.96 -10.39
C HIS A 119 9.68 -3.18 -9.31
N TYR A 120 9.41 -1.91 -9.57
CA TYR A 120 8.67 -1.07 -8.65
C TYR A 120 7.87 0.04 -9.35
N SER A 121 6.80 0.47 -8.69
CA SER A 121 5.82 1.40 -9.24
C SER A 121 5.45 2.46 -8.21
N PRO A 122 5.15 3.71 -8.63
CA PRO A 122 4.72 4.76 -7.71
C PRO A 122 3.34 4.47 -7.10
N TYR A 123 2.61 3.49 -7.64
CA TYR A 123 1.30 3.05 -7.18
C TYR A 123 1.35 1.76 -6.36
N ALA A 124 2.54 1.17 -6.17
CA ALA A 124 2.69 -0.01 -5.36
C ALA A 124 2.32 0.28 -3.89
N LEU A 125 1.46 -0.58 -3.32
CA LEU A 125 1.07 -0.51 -1.91
C LEU A 125 2.17 -1.06 -0.99
N PHE A 126 3.03 -1.94 -1.51
CA PHE A 126 4.14 -2.55 -0.81
C PHE A 126 5.43 -2.41 -1.60
N GLY A 127 6.52 -2.24 -0.87
CA GLY A 127 7.85 -2.11 -1.44
C GLY A 127 8.25 -0.68 -1.74
N PHE A 128 9.43 -0.53 -2.33
CA PHE A 128 9.92 0.77 -2.80
C PHE A 128 9.00 1.33 -3.90
N ARG A 129 8.82 2.66 -3.95
CA ARG A 129 7.89 3.31 -4.90
C ARG A 129 8.32 4.71 -5.36
N LYS A 130 9.54 5.15 -5.03
CA LYS A 130 10.01 6.48 -5.43
C LYS A 130 10.68 6.38 -6.78
N THR A 131 9.91 6.63 -7.83
CA THR A 131 10.37 6.55 -9.21
C THR A 131 11.28 7.71 -9.61
N GLN A 132 12.19 7.51 -10.56
CA GLN A 132 13.11 8.56 -11.04
C GLN A 132 12.34 9.77 -11.56
N ARG A 133 11.23 9.54 -12.30
CA ARG A 133 10.31 10.62 -12.75
C ARG A 133 9.74 11.50 -11.62
N ARG A 134 9.74 10.99 -10.39
CA ARG A 134 9.28 11.71 -9.18
C ARG A 134 10.45 12.08 -8.25
N GLY A 135 11.67 12.17 -8.78
CA GLY A 135 12.88 12.47 -8.00
C GLY A 135 13.38 11.27 -7.20
N GLY A 136 13.17 10.07 -7.73
CA GLY A 136 13.69 8.82 -7.19
C GLY A 136 15.23 8.81 -7.20
N PRO A 137 15.85 8.13 -6.23
CA PRO A 137 17.30 8.13 -6.02
C PRO A 137 18.03 6.96 -6.73
N LEU A 138 17.29 6.05 -7.36
CA LEU A 138 17.84 4.93 -8.11
C LEU A 138 18.05 5.35 -9.57
N ASP A 139 19.22 5.03 -10.09
CA ASP A 139 19.63 5.24 -11.48
C ASP A 139 20.77 4.27 -11.79
N ASP A 140 21.11 4.11 -13.06
CA ASP A 140 22.26 3.31 -13.47
C ASP A 140 23.57 3.80 -12.82
N GLY A 141 24.40 2.85 -12.39
CA GLY A 141 25.68 3.15 -11.76
C GLY A 141 25.62 3.45 -10.27
N VAL A 142 24.42 3.57 -9.68
CA VAL A 142 24.27 3.79 -8.23
C VAL A 142 24.61 2.51 -7.47
N TYR A 143 25.46 2.61 -6.45
CA TYR A 143 25.82 1.48 -5.60
C TYR A 143 24.82 1.33 -4.44
N VAL A 144 24.17 0.18 -4.37
CA VAL A 144 23.04 -0.07 -3.48
C VAL A 144 23.23 -1.33 -2.64
N ARG A 145 22.54 -1.36 -1.51
CA ARG A 145 22.27 -2.58 -0.74
C ARG A 145 20.76 -2.72 -0.60
N ILE A 146 20.24 -3.90 -0.88
CA ILE A 146 18.81 -4.18 -0.94
C ILE A 146 18.51 -5.40 -0.10
N GLN A 147 17.59 -5.27 0.86
CA GLN A 147 16.91 -6.41 1.47
C GLN A 147 15.56 -6.59 0.81
N TYR A 148 15.28 -7.79 0.31
CA TYR A 148 14.06 -8.09 -0.44
C TYR A 148 13.47 -9.45 -0.07
N TYR A 149 12.18 -9.61 -0.34
CA TYR A 149 11.47 -10.87 -0.13
C TYR A 149 10.42 -11.02 -1.22
N GLU A 150 10.38 -12.20 -1.87
CA GLU A 150 9.50 -12.48 -3.02
C GLU A 150 9.57 -11.37 -4.10
N GLY A 151 10.79 -10.92 -4.42
CA GLY A 151 11.03 -9.86 -5.42
C GLY A 151 10.62 -8.45 -4.97
N LYS A 152 10.10 -8.25 -3.76
CA LYS A 152 9.75 -6.93 -3.22
C LYS A 152 10.84 -6.35 -2.34
N ILE A 153 11.27 -5.13 -2.66
CA ILE A 153 12.25 -4.37 -1.89
C ILE A 153 11.67 -4.00 -0.52
N LEU A 154 12.26 -4.51 0.56
CA LEU A 154 11.83 -4.25 1.93
C LEU A 154 12.70 -3.18 2.62
N ARG A 155 14.00 -3.12 2.31
CA ARG A 155 14.87 -2.01 2.70
C ARG A 155 15.87 -1.71 1.60
N LEU A 156 16.23 -0.44 1.46
CA LEU A 156 17.15 0.06 0.45
C LEU A 156 18.11 1.07 1.07
N TRP A 157 19.41 0.82 0.88
CA TRP A 157 20.47 1.76 1.18
C TRP A 157 21.20 2.13 -0.10
N ILE A 158 21.59 3.39 -0.18
CA ILE A 158 22.38 3.94 -1.29
C ILE A 158 23.71 4.41 -0.73
N ARG A 159 24.79 4.15 -1.46
CA ARG A 159 26.12 4.62 -1.13
C ARG A 159 26.43 5.87 -1.95
N ALA A 160 26.56 7.00 -1.27
CA ALA A 160 27.19 8.21 -1.79
C ALA A 160 28.71 8.14 -1.61
#